data_AF-A0AA49JN01-F1
#
_entry.id   AF-A0AA49JN01-F1
#
_cell.length_a   1.000
_cell.length_b   1.000
_cell.length_c   1.000
_cell.angle_alpha   90.00
_cell.angle_beta   90.00
_cell.angle_gamma   90.00
#
_symmetry.space_group_name_H-M   'P 1'
#
loop_
_entity.id
_entity.type
_entity.pdbx_description
1 polymer ?
#
loop_
_entity_poly.entity_id
_entity_poly.type
_entity_poly.pdbx_seq_one_letter_code
_entity_poly.pdbx_strand_id
1 'polypeptide(L)' 'MYNKISILEEQISNLRDELDDLIKQEEVKYDIVLDLSRKLDDLIVLYVTTKAKKHLSNGDIVQ' A
#
# COMPACT_ATOMS: atom_id res chain seq x y z
N MET A 1 -15.05 13.44 -4.19
CA MET A 1 -14.82 12.53 -3.05
C MET A 1 -13.78 11.52 -3.50
N TYR A 2 -12.51 11.69 -3.10
CA TYR A 2 -11.45 10.77 -3.53
C TYR A 2 -11.76 9.37 -3.00
N ASN A 3 -11.78 8.38 -3.90
CA ASN A 3 -11.98 6.98 -3.54
C ASN A 3 -10.82 6.57 -2.63
N LYS A 4 -11.10 6.24 -1.37
CA LYS A 4 -10.10 5.85 -0.36
C LYS A 4 -9.13 4.76 -0.86
N ILE A 5 -9.61 3.91 -1.76
CA ILE A 5 -8.83 2.89 -2.45
C ILE A 5 -7.77 3.51 -3.38
N SER A 6 -8.13 4.51 -4.17
CA SER A 6 -7.21 5.16 -5.11
C SER A 6 -6.09 5.91 -4.40
N ILE A 7 -6.37 6.51 -3.23
CA ILE A 7 -5.34 7.12 -2.38
C ILE A 7 -4.34 6.04 -1.90
N LEU A 8 -4.83 4.88 -1.48
CA LEU A 8 -3.96 3.78 -1.04
C LEU A 8 -3.13 3.22 -2.19
N GLU A 9 -3.70 3.11 -3.40
CA GLU A 9 -2.98 2.66 -4.59
C GLU A 9 -1.83 3.61 -4.94
N GLU A 10 -2.08 4.93 -4.89
CA GLU A 10 -1.04 5.94 -5.12
C GLU A 10 0.06 5.90 -4.06
N GLN A 11 -0.31 5.79 -2.78
CA GLN A 11 0.66 5.68 -1.68
C GLN A 11 1.53 4.42 -1.78
N ILE A 12 0.94 3.28 -2.14
CA ILE A 12 1.66 2.02 -2.35
C ILE A 12 2.62 2.15 -3.55
N SER A 13 2.17 2.75 -4.65
CA SER A 13 3.01 2.95 -5.84
C SER A 13 4.22 3.82 -5.53
N ASN A 14 3.98 5.00 -4.92
CA ASN A 14 5.05 5.94 -4.60
C ASN A 14 6.09 5.33 -3.65
N LEU A 15 5.64 4.57 -2.64
CA LEU A 15 6.54 3.95 -1.67
C LEU A 15 7.35 2.81 -2.29
N ARG A 16 6.77 2.08 -3.25
CA ARG A 16 7.49 1.06 -4.02
C ARG A 16 8.58 1.69 -4.89
N ASP A 17 8.27 2.79 -5.57
CA ASP A 17 9.25 3.52 -6.38
C ASP A 17 10.41 4.05 -5.51
N GLU A 18 10.10 4.59 -4.32
CA GLU A 18 11.12 5.03 -3.36
C GLU A 18 12.03 3.89 -2.88
N LEU A 19 11.46 2.71 -2.59
CA LEU A 19 12.22 1.51 -2.25
C LEU A 19 13.11 1.06 -3.41
N ASP A 20 12.57 1.02 -4.63
CA ASP A 20 13.32 0.65 -5.84
C ASP A 20 14.48 1.62 -6.11
N ASP A 21 14.33 2.90 -5.79
CA ASP A 21 15.40 3.89 -5.94
C ASP A 21 16.45 3.77 -4.83
N LEU A 22 16.05 3.46 -3.60
CA LEU A 22 16.97 3.25 -2.48
C LEU A 22 17.88 2.03 -2.69
N ILE A 23 17.36 0.93 -3.23
CA ILE A 23 18.16 -0.29 -3.47
C ILE A 23 19.12 -0.15 -4.67
N LYS A 24 18.92 0.85 -5.54
CA LYS A 24 19.81 1.16 -6.66
C LYS A 24 20.98 2.06 -6.26
N GLN A 25 20.99 2.60 -5.05
CA GLN A 25 22.09 3.43 -4.57
C GLN A 25 23.37 2.59 -4.41
N GLU A 26 24.53 3.22 -4.66
CA GLU A 26 25.84 2.57 -4.51
C GLU A 26 26.06 2.05 -3.09
N GLU A 27 25.56 2.78 -2.09
CA GLU A 27 25.48 2.35 -0.70
C GLU A 27 24.02 2.22 -0.27
N VAL A 28 23.61 0.98 0.02
CA VAL A 28 22.24 0.68 0.45
C VAL A 28 22.08 0.99 1.93
N LYS A 29 21.19 1.93 2.26
CA LYS A 29 20.79 2.25 3.64
C LYS A 29 19.76 1.23 4.15
N TYR A 30 20.24 0.07 4.57
CA TYR A 30 19.39 -1.07 4.96
C TYR A 30 18.33 -0.74 6.01
N ASP A 31 18.64 0.08 7.01
CA ASP A 31 17.67 0.47 8.04
C ASP A 31 16.48 1.23 7.44
N ILE A 32 16.75 2.14 6.50
CA ILE A 32 15.72 2.91 5.80
C ILE A 32 14.89 2.00 4.91
N VAL A 33 15.54 1.10 4.16
CA VAL A 33 14.87 0.12 3.30
C VAL A 33 13.95 -0.78 4.14
N LEU A 34 14.40 -1.23 5.31
CA LEU A 34 13.62 -2.07 6.21
C LEU A 34 12.39 -1.33 6.75
N ASP A 35 12.56 -0.08 7.18
CA ASP A 35 11.45 0.71 7.72
C ASP A 35 10.41 1.04 6.65
N LEU A 36 10.83 1.38 5.43
CA LEU A 36 9.92 1.62 4.31
C LEU A 36 9.23 0.32 3.85
N SER A 37 9.92 -0.82 3.90
CA SER A 37 9.33 -2.14 3.60
C SER A 37 8.20 -2.48 4.58
N ARG A 38 8.41 -2.27 5.88
CA ARG A 38 7.36 -2.47 6.90
C ARG A 38 6.16 -1.56 6.66
N LYS A 39 6.40 -0.30 6.32
CA LYS A 39 5.33 0.65 5.98
C LYS A 39 4.56 0.23 4.73
N LEU A 40 5.24 -0.34 3.74
CA LEU A 40 4.59 -0.86 2.54
C LEU A 40 3.68 -2.05 2.87
N ASP A 41 4.14 -2.97 3.72
CA ASP A 41 3.33 -4.09 4.20
C ASP A 41 2.05 -3.61 4.89
N ASP A 42 2.17 -2.63 5.80
CA ASP A 42 1.02 -2.04 6.50
C ASP A 42 0.00 -1.42 5.52
N LEU A 43 0.48 -0.71 4.49
CA LEU A 43 -0.38 -0.11 3.46
C LEU A 43 -1.08 -1.17 2.60
N ILE A 44 -0.40 -2.26 2.26
CA ILE A 44 -0.98 -3.39 1.51
C ILE A 44 -2.08 -4.05 2.33
N VAL A 45 -1.83 -4.32 3.63
CA VAL A 45 -2.84 -4.88 4.54
C VAL A 45 -4.07 -3.97 4.60
N LEU A 46 -3.86 -2.66 4.72
CA LEU A 46 -4.93 -1.68 4.74
C LEU A 46 -5.72 -1.63 3.43
N TYR A 47 -5.04 -1.70 2.28
CA TYR A 47 -5.65 -1.75 0.95
C TYR A 47 -6.54 -2.98 0.79
N VAL A 48 -6.01 -4.17 1.08
CA VAL A 48 -6.75 -5.44 0.98
C VAL A 48 -7.97 -5.42 1.90
N THR A 49 -7.79 -4.99 3.15
CA THR A 49 -8.89 -4.89 4.12
C THR A 49 -9.98 -3.91 3.67
N THR A 50 -9.58 -2.76 3.13
CA THR A 50 -10.51 -1.73 2.62
C THR A 50 -11.28 -2.23 1.40
N LYS A 51 -10.60 -2.91 0.48
CA LYS A 51 -11.21 -3.49 -0.72
C LYS A 51 -12.17 -4.63 -0.37
N ALA A 52 -11.79 -5.51 0.57
CA ALA A 52 -12.65 -6.58 1.08
C ALA A 52 -13.93 -6.03 1.72
N LYS A 53 -13.84 -5.00 2.57
CA LYS A 53 -15.01 -4.32 3.16
C LYS A 53 -15.95 -3.75 2.09
N LYS A 54 -15.41 -3.16 1.03
CA LYS A 54 -16.19 -2.62 -0.09
C LYS A 54 -16.92 -3.72 -0.88
N HIS A 55 -16.32 -4.91 -1.00
CA HIS A 55 -16.98 -6.06 -1.62
C HIS A 55 -18.13 -6.62 -0.76
N LEU A 56 -17.96 -6.71 0.56
CA LEU A 56 -19.02 -7.13 1.48
C LEU A 56 -20.23 -6.18 1.42
N SER A 57 -19.98 -4.86 1.45
CA SER A 57 -21.07 -3.87 1.35
C SER A 57 -21.84 -3.90 0.03
N ASN A 58 -21.27 -4.48 -1.03
CA ASN A 58 -21.92 -4.59 -2.34
C ASN A 58 -22.57 -5.98 -2.59
N GLY A 59 -22.31 -6.97 -1.73
CA GLY A 59 -22.78 -8.35 -1.86
C GLY A 59 -23.81 -8.80 -0.81
N ASP A 60 -23.92 -8.12 0.32
CA ASP A 60 -24.84 -8.48 1.41
C ASP A 60 -26.26 -7.88 1.27
N ILE A 61 -26.61 -7.38 0.07
CA ILE A 61 -27.99 -7.02 -0.29
C ILE A 61 -28.50 -8.04 -1.32
N VAL A 62 -28.63 -9.29 -0.90
CA VAL A 62 -29.56 -10.23 -1.54
C VAL A 62 -30.50 -10.68 -0.43
N GLN A 63 -31.64 -9.98 -0.34
CA GLN A 63 -32.82 -10.43 0.41
C GLN A 63 -33.43 -11.64 -0.27
#